data_AF-A0AAF5CY52-F1
#
_entry.id   AF-A0AAF5CY52-F1
#
_cell.length_a   1.000
_cell.length_b   1.000
_cell.length_c   1.000
_cell.angle_alpha   90.00
_cell.angle_beta   90.00
_cell.angle_gamma   90.00
#
_symmetry.space_group_name_H-M   'P 1'
#
loop_
_entity.id
_entity.type
_entity.pdbx_description
1 polymer ?
#
loop_
_entity_poly.entity_id
_entity_poly.type
_entity_poly.pdbx_seq_one_letter_code
_entity_poly.pdbx_strand_id
1 'polypeptide(L)'
;MSKKIAIALGKLHELNVNEGEQCPMIFDKLNNYFLIMQTTFDNKHYQTNFDNYFKNISIQDDYKKLIEYIKKDPCNLVFCHNDLLLSNILYDEIKDSIHFIDYEYAGVNYQLFDIGNHFNEWAGLESMNANLFPTDNQKRQFIRNYLQTLSNNQDLDKEIDKIMIKLPLYEAASHFFWSIWAIVQASNSLIDFDYIKYAIERYSFYKISLNRYEKKNNTIN
;
A
#
# COMPACT_ATOMS: atom_id res chain seq x y z
N MET A 1 5.43 15.85 -12.07
CA MET A 1 4.51 14.71 -11.92
C MET A 1 3.94 14.56 -10.50
N SER A 2 4.76 14.32 -9.47
CA SER A 2 4.33 14.03 -8.09
C SER A 2 3.22 14.94 -7.52
N LYS A 3 3.34 16.27 -7.65
CA LYS A 3 2.29 17.22 -7.24
C LYS A 3 0.93 16.97 -7.92
N LYS A 4 0.93 16.63 -9.21
CA LYS A 4 -0.30 16.39 -9.98
C LYS A 4 -1.00 15.11 -9.53
N ILE A 5 -0.22 14.07 -9.23
CA ILE A 5 -0.73 12.82 -8.69
C ILE A 5 -1.36 13.06 -7.32
N ALA A 6 -0.68 13.81 -6.43
CA ALA A 6 -1.23 14.18 -5.12
C ALA A 6 -2.57 14.91 -5.25
N ILE A 7 -2.69 15.82 -6.22
CA ILE A 7 -3.93 16.57 -6.46
C ILE A 7 -5.04 15.67 -7.00
N ALA A 8 -4.73 14.81 -7.97
CA ALA A 8 -5.72 13.88 -8.54
C ALA A 8 -6.20 12.86 -7.50
N LEU A 9 -5.30 12.36 -6.66
CA LEU A 9 -5.63 11.44 -5.58
C LEU A 9 -6.51 12.10 -4.52
N GLY A 10 -6.22 13.35 -4.17
CA GLY A 10 -7.07 14.13 -3.28
C GLY A 10 -8.50 14.26 -3.81
N LYS A 11 -8.67 14.62 -5.09
CA LYS A 11 -9.99 14.67 -5.74
C LYS A 11 -10.71 13.33 -5.76
N LEU A 12 -9.99 12.22 -5.94
CA LEU A 12 -10.59 10.87 -5.86
C LEU A 12 -11.12 10.59 -4.45
N HIS A 13 -10.36 10.97 -3.42
CA HIS A 13 -10.73 10.75 -2.02
C HIS A 13 -11.83 11.69 -1.50
N GLU A 14 -12.17 12.76 -2.23
CA GLU A 14 -13.35 13.61 -1.95
C GLU A 14 -14.68 12.95 -2.34
N LEU A 15 -14.64 11.84 -3.10
CA LEU A 15 -15.86 11.15 -3.51
C LEU A 15 -16.61 10.62 -2.28
N ASN A 16 -17.91 10.90 -2.23
CA ASN A 16 -18.77 10.45 -1.15
C ASN A 16 -18.80 8.93 -1.08
N VAL A 17 -18.53 8.45 0.13
CA VAL A 17 -18.70 7.05 0.51
C VAL A 17 -20.02 6.94 1.23
N ASN A 18 -20.88 5.98 0.86
CA ASN A 18 -22.17 5.77 1.53
C ASN A 18 -21.97 5.57 3.04
N GLU A 19 -22.76 6.27 3.84
CA GLU A 19 -22.82 6.13 5.30
C GLU A 19 -23.36 4.73 5.65
N GLY A 20 -22.47 3.77 5.88
CA GLY A 20 -22.79 2.41 6.30
C GLY A 20 -21.54 1.70 6.82
N GLU A 21 -21.72 0.60 7.54
CA GLU A 21 -20.60 -0.26 7.93
C GLU A 21 -19.95 -0.85 6.68
N GLN A 22 -18.91 -0.20 6.19
CA GLN A 22 -18.10 -0.70 5.09
C GLN A 22 -16.82 -1.28 5.65
N CYS A 23 -16.61 -2.56 5.38
CA CYS A 23 -15.35 -3.22 5.67
C CYS A 23 -14.27 -2.59 4.77
N PRO A 24 -13.16 -2.07 5.34
CA PRO A 24 -12.05 -1.58 4.53
C PRO A 24 -11.57 -2.67 3.57
N MET A 25 -11.39 -2.33 2.29
CA MET A 25 -11.05 -3.25 1.21
C MET A 25 -9.89 -4.17 1.62
N ILE A 26 -8.85 -3.60 2.24
CA ILE A 26 -7.66 -4.35 2.62
C ILE A 26 -7.99 -5.53 3.56
N PHE A 27 -8.98 -5.40 4.44
CA PHE A 27 -9.38 -6.49 5.35
C PHE A 27 -10.16 -7.56 4.60
N ASP A 28 -11.16 -7.16 3.81
CA ASP A 28 -11.99 -8.08 3.03
C ASP A 28 -11.16 -8.90 2.04
N LYS A 29 -10.34 -8.23 1.22
CA LYS A 29 -9.50 -8.89 0.21
C LYS A 29 -8.41 -9.76 0.82
N LEU A 30 -7.75 -9.34 1.92
CA LEU A 30 -6.78 -10.20 2.60
C LEU A 30 -7.43 -11.47 3.17
N ASN A 31 -8.63 -11.36 3.76
CA ASN A 31 -9.37 -12.54 4.22
C ASN A 31 -9.69 -13.48 3.04
N ASN A 32 -10.14 -12.93 1.91
CA ASN A 32 -10.39 -13.72 0.69
C ASN A 32 -9.10 -14.39 0.17
N TYR A 33 -7.97 -13.69 0.17
CA TYR A 33 -6.68 -14.27 -0.21
C TYR A 33 -6.27 -15.40 0.74
N PHE A 34 -6.42 -15.23 2.05
CA PHE A 34 -6.08 -16.29 3.00
C PHE A 34 -6.93 -17.56 2.84
N LEU A 35 -8.15 -17.46 2.31
CA LEU A 35 -9.00 -18.62 2.01
C LEU A 35 -8.49 -19.42 0.81
N ILE A 36 -7.86 -18.77 -0.17
CA ILE A 36 -7.44 -19.39 -1.45
C ILE A 36 -5.92 -19.55 -1.58
N MET A 37 -5.14 -18.97 -0.67
CA MET A 37 -3.69 -19.01 -0.67
C MET A 37 -3.18 -20.44 -0.50
N GLN A 38 -2.31 -20.86 -1.41
CA GLN A 38 -1.60 -22.13 -1.32
C GLN A 38 -0.17 -21.91 -0.84
N THR A 39 0.40 -22.91 -0.18
CA THR A 39 1.81 -22.92 0.27
C THR A 39 2.58 -24.09 -0.33
N THR A 40 2.00 -24.76 -1.32
CA THR A 40 2.62 -25.84 -2.08
C THR A 40 2.46 -25.52 -3.56
N PHE A 41 3.55 -25.56 -4.31
CA PHE A 41 3.62 -25.13 -5.69
C PHE A 41 4.22 -26.24 -6.58
N ASP A 42 3.63 -26.48 -7.74
CA ASP A 42 4.16 -27.43 -8.73
C ASP A 42 5.52 -26.97 -9.28
N ASN A 43 5.75 -25.65 -9.34
CA ASN A 43 7.02 -25.07 -9.73
C ASN A 43 8.04 -25.22 -8.60
N LYS A 44 9.07 -26.05 -8.81
CA LYS A 44 10.15 -26.31 -7.84
C LYS A 44 10.94 -25.05 -7.44
N HIS A 45 11.10 -24.08 -8.33
CA HIS A 45 11.76 -22.81 -8.02
C HIS A 45 10.92 -21.99 -7.03
N TYR A 46 9.60 -21.91 -7.27
CA TYR A 46 8.67 -21.29 -6.33
C TYR A 46 8.66 -22.00 -4.98
N GLN A 47 8.53 -23.32 -4.96
CA GLN A 47 8.53 -24.10 -3.72
C GLN A 47 9.80 -23.86 -2.91
N THR A 48 10.96 -23.94 -3.56
CA THR A 48 12.26 -23.76 -2.90
C THR A 48 12.39 -22.36 -2.29
N ASN A 49 12.06 -21.31 -3.05
CA ASN A 49 12.17 -19.93 -2.56
C ASN A 49 11.15 -19.62 -1.47
N PHE A 50 9.92 -20.13 -1.61
CA PHE A 50 8.88 -19.98 -0.61
C PHE A 50 9.30 -20.61 0.72
N ASP A 51 9.75 -21.87 0.69
CA ASP A 51 10.19 -22.56 1.90
C ASP A 51 11.41 -21.88 2.53
N ASN A 52 12.39 -21.45 1.72
CA ASN A 52 13.57 -20.79 2.25
C ASN A 52 13.25 -19.50 3.01
N TYR A 53 12.28 -18.72 2.55
CA TYR A 53 11.94 -17.43 3.15
C TYR A 53 10.84 -17.53 4.22
N PHE A 54 9.75 -18.24 3.93
CA PHE A 54 8.53 -18.24 4.75
C PHE A 54 8.48 -19.38 5.78
N LYS A 55 9.36 -20.39 5.73
CA LYS A 55 9.31 -21.57 6.64
C LYS A 55 9.24 -21.22 8.14
N ASN A 56 9.89 -20.14 8.56
CA ASN A 56 9.92 -19.71 9.96
C ASN A 56 9.13 -18.41 10.20
N ILE A 57 8.26 -18.03 9.26
CA ILE A 57 7.43 -16.84 9.33
C ILE A 57 5.98 -17.25 9.52
N SER A 58 5.33 -16.77 10.58
CA SER A 58 3.88 -16.88 10.74
C SER A 58 3.19 -15.71 10.04
N ILE A 59 2.81 -15.90 8.78
CA ILE A 59 2.07 -14.90 7.99
C ILE A 59 0.77 -14.48 8.70
N GLN A 60 0.09 -15.45 9.34
CA GLN A 60 -1.16 -15.19 10.05
C GLN A 60 -0.98 -14.32 11.29
N ASP A 61 0.09 -14.50 12.06
CA ASP A 61 0.33 -13.66 13.23
C ASP A 61 0.81 -12.27 12.83
N ASP A 62 1.58 -12.17 11.74
CA ASP A 62 1.92 -10.89 11.12
C ASP A 62 0.67 -10.13 10.65
N TYR A 63 -0.27 -10.82 10.01
CA TYR A 63 -1.56 -10.24 9.63
C TYR A 63 -2.33 -9.72 10.85
N LYS A 64 -2.52 -10.55 11.88
CA LYS A 64 -3.24 -10.14 13.11
C LYS A 64 -2.62 -8.89 13.73
N LYS A 65 -1.29 -8.86 13.83
CA LYS A 65 -0.54 -7.72 14.37
C LYS A 65 -0.73 -6.45 13.54
N LEU A 66 -0.63 -6.55 12.21
CA LEU A 66 -0.88 -5.44 11.30
C LEU A 66 -2.30 -4.88 11.47
N ILE A 67 -3.30 -5.75 11.51
CA ILE A 67 -4.70 -5.37 11.71
C ILE A 67 -4.92 -4.72 13.07
N GLU A 68 -4.30 -5.23 14.13
CA GLU A 68 -4.38 -4.64 15.46
C GLU A 68 -3.86 -3.20 15.46
N TYR A 69 -2.70 -2.93 14.84
CA TYR A 69 -2.17 -1.57 14.74
C TYR A 69 -3.07 -0.64 13.93
N ILE A 70 -3.61 -1.10 12.79
CA ILE A 70 -4.51 -0.29 11.96
C ILE A 70 -5.79 0.05 12.75
N LYS A 71 -6.37 -0.92 13.46
CA LYS A 71 -7.59 -0.73 14.26
C LYS A 71 -7.37 0.17 15.48
N LYS A 72 -6.16 0.16 16.06
CA LYS A 72 -5.83 0.98 17.23
C LYS A 72 -5.82 2.48 16.91
N ASP A 73 -5.37 2.86 15.72
CA ASP A 73 -5.24 4.27 15.33
C ASP A 73 -5.54 4.50 13.83
N PRO A 74 -6.77 4.24 13.37
CA PRO A 74 -7.14 4.31 11.96
C PRO A 74 -6.97 5.72 11.39
N CYS A 75 -6.73 5.81 10.08
CA CYS A 75 -6.90 7.06 9.33
C CYS A 75 -8.28 7.08 8.65
N ASN A 76 -8.57 8.16 7.91
CA ASN A 76 -9.89 8.33 7.28
C ASN A 76 -10.17 7.21 6.28
N LEU A 77 -11.41 6.69 6.32
CA LEU A 77 -11.95 5.84 5.27
C LEU A 77 -12.50 6.71 4.14
N VAL A 78 -12.08 6.42 2.92
CA VAL A 78 -12.46 7.14 1.70
C VAL A 78 -12.60 6.13 0.57
N PHE A 79 -13.15 6.56 -0.57
CA PHE A 79 -13.10 5.76 -1.78
C PHE A 79 -11.66 5.78 -2.32
N CYS A 80 -10.96 4.65 -2.21
CA CYS A 80 -9.59 4.50 -2.68
C CYS A 80 -9.56 3.79 -4.03
N HIS A 81 -8.53 4.09 -4.82
CA HIS A 81 -8.19 3.30 -6.01
C HIS A 81 -7.65 1.93 -5.63
N ASN A 82 -6.89 1.88 -4.53
CA ASN A 82 -6.22 0.73 -3.96
C ASN A 82 -5.12 0.06 -4.81
N ASP A 83 -5.03 0.37 -6.09
CA ASP A 83 -3.96 -0.14 -6.96
C ASP A 83 -3.22 0.96 -7.75
N LEU A 84 -2.57 1.87 -7.03
CA LEU A 84 -1.83 3.00 -7.61
C LEU A 84 -0.40 2.64 -8.08
N LEU A 85 -0.26 1.51 -8.78
CA LEU A 85 0.95 1.18 -9.54
C LEU A 85 1.16 2.14 -10.73
N LEU A 86 2.42 2.32 -11.15
CA LEU A 86 2.77 3.41 -12.06
C LEU A 86 2.06 3.34 -13.42
N SER A 87 1.78 2.15 -13.94
CA SER A 87 1.05 1.99 -15.20
C SER A 87 -0.45 2.31 -15.10
N ASN A 88 -1.00 2.41 -13.88
CA ASN A 88 -2.39 2.82 -13.64
C ASN A 88 -2.54 4.35 -13.54
N ILE A 89 -1.45 5.10 -13.74
CA ILE A 89 -1.42 6.56 -13.66
C ILE A 89 -1.07 7.14 -15.03
N LEU A 90 -2.09 7.59 -15.77
CA LEU A 90 -1.92 8.22 -17.06
C LEU A 90 -1.75 9.73 -16.92
N TYR A 91 -0.79 10.29 -17.65
CA TYR A 91 -0.60 11.73 -17.76
C TYR A 91 -1.07 12.23 -19.12
N ASP A 92 -2.07 13.10 -19.13
CA ASP A 92 -2.54 13.81 -20.32
C ASP A 92 -1.71 15.08 -20.48
N GLU A 93 -0.74 15.08 -21.41
CA GLU A 93 0.15 16.24 -21.66
C GLU A 93 -0.59 17.46 -22.19
N ILE A 94 -1.70 17.27 -22.91
CA ILE A 94 -2.47 18.34 -23.53
C ILE A 94 -3.29 19.07 -22.46
N LYS A 95 -3.92 18.32 -21.56
CA LYS A 95 -4.72 18.87 -20.44
C LYS A 95 -3.91 19.12 -19.18
N ASP A 96 -2.65 18.71 -19.16
CA ASP A 96 -1.74 18.82 -18.02
C ASP A 96 -2.30 18.15 -16.73
N SER A 97 -3.00 17.02 -16.90
CA SER A 97 -3.78 16.32 -15.87
C SER A 97 -3.43 14.85 -15.70
N ILE A 98 -3.78 14.30 -14.54
CA ILE A 98 -3.62 12.88 -14.21
C ILE A 98 -4.97 12.17 -14.31
N HIS A 99 -4.98 10.99 -14.90
CA HIS A 99 -6.12 10.08 -14.95
C HIS A 99 -5.71 8.73 -14.38
N PHE A 100 -6.41 8.27 -13.36
CA PHE A 100 -6.27 6.89 -12.90
C PHE A 100 -7.14 5.96 -13.74
N ILE A 101 -6.66 4.75 -13.96
CA ILE A 101 -7.33 3.68 -14.70
C ILE A 101 -7.21 2.37 -13.91
N ASP A 102 -7.98 1.36 -14.32
CA ASP A 102 -7.98 0.03 -13.69
C ASP A 102 -8.48 0.04 -12.23
N TYR A 103 -9.77 0.34 -12.08
CA TYR A 103 -10.45 0.45 -10.78
C TYR A 103 -10.90 -0.91 -10.22
N GLU A 104 -10.27 -2.03 -10.59
CA GLU A 104 -10.74 -3.37 -10.16
C GLU A 104 -10.67 -3.58 -8.64
N TYR A 105 -9.69 -2.95 -7.98
CA TYR A 105 -9.55 -2.94 -6.52
C TYR A 105 -10.23 -1.74 -5.88
N ALA A 106 -10.83 -0.84 -6.65
CA ALA A 106 -11.37 0.39 -6.13
C ALA A 106 -12.53 0.12 -5.16
N GLY A 107 -12.54 0.86 -4.07
CA GLY A 107 -13.45 0.60 -2.97
C GLY A 107 -12.98 1.28 -1.71
N VAL A 108 -13.78 1.13 -0.67
CA VAL A 108 -13.60 1.92 0.55
C VAL A 108 -12.46 1.37 1.35
N ASN A 109 -11.49 2.22 1.63
CA ASN A 109 -10.28 1.85 2.35
C ASN A 109 -9.68 3.08 3.03
N TYR A 110 -8.60 2.86 3.76
CA TYR A 110 -7.86 3.91 4.43
C TYR A 110 -7.13 4.82 3.42
N GLN A 111 -7.30 6.14 3.52
CA GLN A 111 -6.67 7.10 2.59
C GLN A 111 -5.16 6.95 2.48
N LEU A 112 -4.49 6.56 3.59
CA LEU A 112 -3.04 6.40 3.63
C LEU A 112 -2.59 5.09 2.97
N PHE A 113 -3.49 4.14 2.71
CA PHE A 113 -3.20 2.94 1.93
C PHE A 113 -2.81 3.33 0.50
N ASP A 114 -3.60 4.18 -0.16
CA ASP A 114 -3.29 4.66 -1.53
C ASP A 114 -1.99 5.45 -1.57
N ILE A 115 -1.78 6.36 -0.62
CA ILE A 115 -0.54 7.16 -0.54
C ILE A 115 0.68 6.26 -0.29
N GLY A 116 0.59 5.36 0.69
CA GLY A 116 1.65 4.41 1.01
C GLY A 116 1.92 3.45 -0.15
N ASN A 117 0.88 2.96 -0.81
CA ASN A 117 1.00 2.14 -2.01
C ASN A 117 1.73 2.89 -3.11
N HIS A 118 1.27 4.09 -3.46
CA HIS A 118 1.93 4.89 -4.49
C HIS A 118 3.41 5.11 -4.20
N PHE A 119 3.80 5.36 -2.95
CA PHE A 119 5.21 5.49 -2.58
C PHE A 119 5.99 4.19 -2.69
N ASN A 120 5.39 3.05 -2.35
CA ASN A 120 6.01 1.74 -2.49
C ASN A 120 6.31 1.43 -3.98
N GLU A 121 5.42 1.84 -4.88
CA GLU A 121 5.55 1.60 -6.33
C GLU A 121 6.68 2.40 -6.99
N TRP A 122 7.28 3.37 -6.29
CA TRP A 122 8.47 4.09 -6.81
C TRP A 122 9.69 3.17 -6.92
N ALA A 123 9.75 2.08 -6.15
CA ALA A 123 10.85 1.12 -6.22
C ALA A 123 10.84 0.24 -7.49
N GLY A 124 9.76 0.26 -8.26
CA GLY A 124 9.57 -0.60 -9.44
C GLY A 124 9.02 -1.99 -9.11
N LEU A 125 8.74 -2.78 -10.15
CA LEU A 125 8.11 -4.10 -10.04
C LEU A 125 9.11 -5.26 -10.11
N GLU A 126 10.02 -5.23 -11.08
CA GLU A 126 11.03 -6.27 -11.28
C GLU A 126 12.33 -5.88 -10.59
N SER A 127 12.63 -6.53 -9.46
CA SER A 127 13.79 -6.23 -8.60
C SER A 127 13.73 -4.82 -8.01
N MET A 128 12.93 -4.67 -6.96
CA MET A 128 12.67 -3.38 -6.31
C MET A 128 13.95 -2.66 -5.87
N ASN A 129 14.14 -1.43 -6.36
CA ASN A 129 15.26 -0.59 -5.96
C ASN A 129 14.88 0.32 -4.79
N ALA A 130 15.33 -0.05 -3.60
CA ALA A 130 15.05 0.71 -2.38
C ALA A 130 15.55 2.16 -2.40
N ASN A 131 16.52 2.50 -3.26
CA ASN A 131 17.01 3.87 -3.39
C ASN A 131 16.03 4.78 -4.13
N LEU A 132 15.00 4.23 -4.78
CA LEU A 132 13.97 5.00 -5.48
C LEU A 132 12.78 5.35 -4.59
N PHE A 133 12.66 4.77 -3.39
CA PHE A 133 11.60 5.18 -2.47
C PHE A 133 11.69 6.67 -2.14
N PRO A 134 10.55 7.37 -1.96
CA PRO A 134 10.57 8.79 -1.68
C PRO A 134 11.22 9.08 -0.32
N THR A 135 12.04 10.13 -0.29
CA THR A 135 12.57 10.72 0.94
C THR A 135 11.46 11.32 1.79
N ASP A 136 11.70 11.50 3.11
CA ASP A 136 10.74 12.15 4.01
C ASP A 136 10.33 13.56 3.52
N ASN A 137 11.24 14.29 2.87
CA ASN A 137 10.91 15.59 2.27
C ASN A 137 9.93 15.44 1.10
N GLN A 138 10.18 14.51 0.17
CA GLN A 138 9.26 14.22 -0.93
C GLN A 138 7.88 13.76 -0.42
N LYS A 139 7.85 12.88 0.59
CA LYS A 139 6.59 12.43 1.23
C LYS A 139 5.82 13.62 1.81
N ARG A 140 6.48 14.48 2.58
CA ARG A 140 5.87 15.70 3.16
C ARG A 140 5.35 16.66 2.09
N GLN A 141 6.08 16.86 1.00
CA GLN A 141 5.61 17.69 -0.11
C GLN A 141 4.39 17.08 -0.80
N PHE A 142 4.39 15.77 -1.05
CA PHE A 142 3.24 15.07 -1.61
C PHE A 142 2.01 15.21 -0.71
N ILE A 143 2.15 14.90 0.59
CA ILE A 143 1.07 15.01 1.57
C ILE A 143 0.54 16.43 1.67
N ARG A 144 1.40 17.46 1.65
CA ARG A 144 0.94 18.85 1.65
C ARG A 144 0.07 19.17 0.44
N ASN A 145 0.52 18.80 -0.77
CA ASN A 145 -0.28 19.03 -1.98
C ASN A 145 -1.60 18.23 -1.98
N TYR A 146 -1.58 17.00 -1.43
CA TYR A 146 -2.78 16.19 -1.23
C TYR A 146 -3.76 16.87 -0.27
N LEU A 147 -3.32 17.25 0.95
CA LEU A 147 -4.19 17.90 1.93
C LEU A 147 -4.75 19.25 1.46
N GLN A 148 -3.96 20.00 0.70
CA GLN A 148 -4.40 21.27 0.09
C GLN A 148 -5.53 21.10 -0.94
N THR A 149 -5.79 19.88 -1.43
CA THR A 149 -6.98 19.64 -2.26
C THR A 149 -8.24 19.41 -1.45
N LEU A 150 -8.10 18.85 -0.25
CA LEU A 150 -9.22 18.52 0.63
C LEU A 150 -9.64 19.69 1.53
N SER A 151 -8.72 20.65 1.73
CA SER A 151 -8.94 21.78 2.61
C SER A 151 -8.15 23.00 2.16
N ASN A 152 -8.75 24.18 2.30
CA ASN A 152 -8.07 25.47 2.11
C ASN A 152 -7.16 25.86 3.29
N ASN A 153 -7.00 24.98 4.29
CA ASN A 153 -6.12 25.24 5.42
C ASN A 153 -4.66 25.41 4.96
N GLN A 154 -4.04 26.51 5.38
CA GLN A 154 -2.64 26.82 5.08
C GLN A 154 -1.66 26.27 6.14
N ASP A 155 -2.10 26.14 7.40
CA ASP A 155 -1.31 25.55 8.48
C ASP A 155 -1.56 24.04 8.53
N LEU A 156 -0.77 23.30 7.74
CA LEU A 156 -0.87 21.85 7.61
C LEU A 156 0.26 21.11 8.33
N ASP A 157 1.24 21.82 8.92
CA ASP A 157 2.47 21.19 9.38
C ASP A 157 2.22 20.15 10.48
N LYS A 158 1.34 20.46 11.44
CA LYS A 158 0.93 19.53 12.50
C LYS A 158 0.20 18.31 11.96
N GLU A 159 -0.64 18.49 10.94
CA GLU A 159 -1.38 17.38 10.32
C GLU A 159 -0.44 16.49 9.51
N ILE A 160 0.48 17.09 8.76
CA ILE A 160 1.54 16.38 8.03
C ILE A 160 2.40 15.58 9.00
N ASP A 161 2.79 16.14 10.15
CA ASP A 161 3.57 15.41 11.16
C ASP A 161 2.83 14.17 11.68
N LYS A 162 1.53 14.30 11.98
CA LYS A 162 0.69 13.15 12.38
C LYS A 162 0.63 12.09 11.27
N ILE A 163 0.43 12.50 10.02
CA ILE A 163 0.42 11.57 8.88
C ILE A 163 1.78 10.89 8.73
N MET A 164 2.90 11.61 8.85
CA MET A 164 4.25 11.05 8.73
C MET A 164 4.58 10.02 9.81
N ILE A 165 3.92 10.08 10.98
CA ILE A 165 4.01 9.05 12.03
C ILE A 165 3.25 7.78 11.61
N LYS A 166 2.03 7.94 11.08
CA LYS A 166 1.16 6.82 10.67
C LYS A 166 1.56 6.18 9.34
N LEU A 167 2.12 6.94 8.40
CA LEU A 167 2.36 6.52 7.02
C LEU A 167 3.10 5.17 6.89
N PRO A 168 4.17 4.88 7.67
CA PRO A 168 4.87 3.60 7.53
C PRO A 168 4.00 2.37 7.85
N LEU A 169 2.94 2.51 8.65
CA LEU A 169 1.97 1.43 8.88
C LEU A 169 1.21 1.08 7.60
N TYR A 170 0.83 2.08 6.81
CA TYR A 170 0.09 1.87 5.56
C TYR A 170 1.00 1.51 4.38
N GLU A 171 2.25 1.96 4.39
CA GLU A 171 3.31 1.41 3.52
C GLU A 171 3.51 -0.08 3.80
N ALA A 172 3.57 -0.47 5.09
CA ALA A 172 3.64 -1.87 5.50
C ALA A 172 2.38 -2.65 5.06
N ALA A 173 1.20 -2.05 5.22
CA ALA A 173 -0.06 -2.67 4.83
C ALA A 173 -0.15 -2.94 3.33
N SER A 174 0.27 -1.99 2.48
CA SER A 174 0.38 -2.19 1.03
C SER A 174 1.40 -3.28 0.68
N HIS A 175 2.59 -3.25 1.26
CA HIS A 175 3.59 -4.30 1.02
C HIS A 175 3.07 -5.69 1.41
N PHE A 176 2.41 -5.80 2.56
CA PHE A 176 1.80 -7.05 3.01
C PHE A 176 0.73 -7.52 2.03
N PHE A 177 -0.20 -6.65 1.65
CA PHE A 177 -1.27 -6.95 0.69
C PHE A 177 -0.73 -7.54 -0.62
N TRP A 178 0.21 -6.87 -1.25
CA TRP A 178 0.76 -7.30 -2.54
C TRP A 178 1.69 -8.52 -2.41
N SER A 179 2.30 -8.73 -1.25
CA SER A 179 3.02 -9.97 -0.97
C SER A 179 2.08 -11.17 -0.97
N ILE A 180 0.95 -11.08 -0.23
CA ILE A 180 -0.04 -12.16 -0.17
C ILE A 180 -0.71 -12.38 -1.52
N TRP A 181 -1.05 -11.29 -2.23
CA TRP A 181 -1.55 -11.38 -3.60
C TRP A 181 -0.59 -12.19 -4.49
N ALA A 182 0.71 -11.93 -4.43
CA ALA A 182 1.67 -12.65 -5.26
C ALA A 182 1.81 -14.13 -4.87
N ILE A 183 1.73 -14.48 -3.58
CA ILE A 183 1.66 -15.89 -3.14
C ILE A 183 0.43 -16.57 -3.75
N VAL A 184 -0.73 -15.91 -3.76
CA VAL A 184 -1.94 -16.43 -4.41
C VAL A 184 -1.71 -16.60 -5.92
N GLN A 185 -1.11 -15.62 -6.59
CA GLN A 185 -0.87 -15.69 -8.03
C GLN A 185 0.13 -16.77 -8.44
N ALA A 186 1.09 -17.13 -7.58
CA ALA A 186 2.06 -18.17 -7.84
C ALA A 186 1.43 -19.55 -8.14
N SER A 187 0.19 -19.79 -7.70
CA SER A 187 -0.57 -21.02 -8.01
C SER A 187 -1.64 -20.85 -9.10
N ASN A 188 -2.01 -19.62 -9.46
CA ASN A 188 -3.20 -19.36 -10.28
C ASN A 188 -2.92 -18.64 -11.60
N SER A 189 -1.83 -17.89 -11.68
CA SER A 189 -1.50 -17.10 -12.87
C SER A 189 -0.84 -17.95 -13.95
N LEU A 190 -1.17 -17.65 -15.21
CA LEU A 190 -0.52 -18.21 -16.39
C LEU A 190 0.60 -17.30 -16.93
N ILE A 191 0.82 -16.15 -16.30
CA ILE A 191 1.83 -15.17 -16.71
C ILE A 191 3.21 -15.64 -16.24
N ASP A 192 4.20 -15.59 -17.12
CA ASP A 192 5.60 -15.86 -16.79
C ASP A 192 6.19 -14.69 -15.98
N PHE A 193 6.06 -14.77 -14.66
CA PHE A 193 6.54 -13.79 -13.70
C PHE A 193 6.97 -14.49 -12.41
N ASP A 194 8.08 -14.08 -11.78
CA ASP A 194 8.53 -14.70 -10.53
C ASP A 194 7.74 -14.17 -9.32
N TYR A 195 6.50 -14.66 -9.17
CA TYR A 195 5.57 -14.26 -8.11
C TYR A 195 6.14 -14.49 -6.71
N ILE A 196 6.88 -15.58 -6.48
CA ILE A 196 7.46 -15.85 -5.15
C ILE A 196 8.61 -14.91 -4.85
N LYS A 197 9.48 -14.60 -5.82
CA LYS A 197 10.50 -13.55 -5.62
C LYS A 197 9.85 -12.21 -5.29
N TYR A 198 8.84 -11.79 -6.04
CA TYR A 198 8.10 -10.56 -5.75
C TYR A 198 7.45 -10.59 -4.37
N ALA A 199 6.81 -11.70 -4.00
CA ALA A 199 6.21 -11.88 -2.68
C ALA A 199 7.22 -11.67 -1.56
N ILE A 200 8.42 -12.27 -1.70
CA ILE A 200 9.53 -12.15 -0.75
C ILE A 200 10.02 -10.70 -0.65
N GLU A 201 10.23 -10.03 -1.79
CA GLU A 201 10.66 -8.63 -1.81
C GLU A 201 9.64 -7.73 -1.09
N ARG A 202 8.35 -7.83 -1.43
CA ARG A 202 7.28 -7.08 -0.74
C ARG A 202 7.23 -7.41 0.75
N TYR A 203 7.33 -8.69 1.13
CA TYR A 203 7.27 -9.08 2.54
C TYR A 203 8.44 -8.52 3.35
N SER A 204 9.63 -8.47 2.75
CA SER A 204 10.80 -7.88 3.38
C SER A 204 10.60 -6.38 3.65
N PHE A 205 10.01 -5.64 2.71
CA PHE A 205 9.68 -4.23 2.92
C PHE A 205 8.52 -4.01 3.87
N TYR A 206 7.54 -4.92 3.93
CA TYR A 206 6.52 -4.93 4.98
C TYR A 206 7.18 -4.91 6.38
N LYS A 207 8.12 -5.83 6.63
CA LYS A 207 8.84 -5.91 7.92
C LYS A 207 9.62 -4.63 8.21
N ILE A 208 10.29 -4.07 7.21
CA ILE A 208 11.06 -2.84 7.35
C ILE A 208 10.14 -1.65 7.69
N SER A 209 9.03 -1.48 6.96
CA SER A 209 8.09 -0.38 7.15
C SER A 209 7.34 -0.50 8.48
N LEU A 210 6.97 -1.71 8.90
CA LEU A 210 6.35 -1.93 10.20
C LEU A 210 7.30 -1.60 11.35
N ASN A 211 8.56 -2.02 11.28
CA ASN A 211 9.58 -1.66 12.28
C ASN A 211 9.82 -0.14 12.34
N ARG A 212 9.75 0.57 11.19
CA ARG A 212 9.81 2.04 11.19
C ARG A 212 8.61 2.65 11.93
N TYR A 213 7.40 2.13 11.72
CA TYR A 213 6.20 2.56 12.44
C TYR A 213 6.35 2.33 13.95
N GLU A 214 6.77 1.14 14.37
CA GLU A 214 6.96 0.79 15.79
C GLU A 214 7.98 1.71 16.47
N LYS A 215 9.13 1.97 15.83
CA LYS A 215 10.14 2.89 16.35
C LYS A 215 9.60 4.31 16.54
N LYS A 216 8.83 4.83 15.57
CA LYS A 216 8.22 6.15 15.69
C LYS A 216 7.24 6.23 16.86
N ASN A 217 6.43 5.19 17.08
CA ASN A 217 5.46 5.17 18.18
C ASN A 217 6.11 4.94 19.55
N ASN A 218 7.21 4.19 19.62
CA ASN A 218 7.96 4.01 20.87
C ASN A 218 8.75 5.26 21.29
N THR A 219 9.05 6.18 20.37
CA THR A 219 9.76 7.43 20.70
C THR A 219 8.81 8.54 21.18
N ILE A 220 7.49 8.35 21.01
CA ILE A 220 6.45 9.33 21.37
C ILE A 220 5.89 9.07 22.79
N ASN A 221 6.03 7.85 23.31
CA ASN A 221 5.64 7.46 24.69
C ASN A 221 6.82 7.54 25.65
#